data_AF-A0A849T5F6-F1
#
_entry.id   AF-A0A849T5F6-F1
#
_cell.length_a   1.000
_cell.length_b   1.000
_cell.length_c   1.000
_cell.angle_alpha   90.00
_cell.angle_beta   90.00
_cell.angle_gamma   90.00
#
_symmetry.space_group_name_H-M   'P 1'
#
loop_
_entity.id
_entity.type
_entity.pdbx_description
1 polymer ?
#
loop_
_entity_poly.entity_id
_entity_poly.type
_entity_poly.pdbx_seq_one_letter_code
_entity_poly.pdbx_strand_id
1 'polypeptide(L)'
;MLVKEGETTGETQFLETSFEFGEKVIKTTKMNYRFANNVRLHQDKDSPFINFVQVKEVTEWIGKKGRPERIERNFTFITDILVTKNNIAQLAKGGRTRWKIENETFNTLKNRGYNLEHNYGHGEKNLTHNFIMSMFLAFLVDQIQEISCYTFKKLIEKYEQKIPLVEKA
;
A
#
# COMPACT_ATOMS: atom_id res chain seq x y z
N MET A 1 23.61 -9.19 16.99
CA MET A 1 23.82 -8.61 15.66
C MET A 1 25.05 -9.28 15.06
N LEU A 2 24.85 -10.24 14.15
CA LEU A 2 25.94 -10.87 13.40
C LEU A 2 25.58 -10.70 11.92
N VAL A 3 26.11 -9.64 11.32
CA VAL A 3 26.16 -9.53 9.87
C VAL A 3 27.20 -10.55 9.43
N LYS A 4 26.77 -11.62 8.76
CA LYS A 4 27.70 -12.59 8.17
C LYS A 4 28.50 -11.90 7.08
N GLU A 5 29.82 -12.04 7.15
CA GLU A 5 30.75 -11.65 6.09
C GLU A 5 30.30 -12.26 4.76
N GLY A 6 29.91 -11.41 3.81
CA GLY A 6 29.50 -11.84 2.47
C GLY A 6 28.41 -11.00 1.81
N GLU A 7 27.67 -10.18 2.55
CA GLU A 7 26.66 -9.28 1.97
C GLU A 7 27.17 -7.83 1.89
N THR A 8 27.30 -7.35 0.66
CA THR A 8 27.79 -6.00 0.29
C THR A 8 27.02 -4.93 1.04
N THR A 9 27.67 -4.36 2.05
CA THR A 9 27.11 -3.39 2.97
C THR A 9 27.10 -2.02 2.30
N GLY A 10 25.93 -1.39 2.16
CA GLY A 10 25.80 -0.06 1.52
C GLY A 10 25.80 -0.04 -0.01
N GLU A 11 26.07 -1.16 -0.68
CA GLU A 11 25.98 -1.22 -2.15
C GLU A 11 24.52 -1.23 -2.62
N THR A 12 24.26 -0.44 -3.66
CA THR A 12 22.96 -0.47 -4.34
C THR A 12 22.90 -1.66 -5.28
N GLN A 13 21.92 -2.52 -5.05
CA GLN A 13 21.58 -3.64 -5.93
C GLN A 13 20.31 -3.36 -6.72
N PHE A 14 20.18 -4.07 -7.83
CA PHE A 14 19.07 -3.94 -8.76
C PHE A 14 18.47 -5.31 -9.10
N LEU A 15 17.17 -5.32 -9.36
CA LEU A 15 16.45 -6.45 -9.94
C LEU A 15 15.37 -5.89 -10.88
N GLU A 16 15.21 -6.51 -12.04
CA GLU A 16 14.10 -6.24 -12.94
C GLU A 16 13.27 -7.51 -13.10
N THR A 17 11.94 -7.36 -13.07
CA THR A 17 11.01 -8.45 -13.36
C THR A 17 9.89 -7.93 -14.25
N SER A 18 9.38 -8.77 -15.14
CA SER A 18 8.20 -8.46 -15.93
C SER A 18 7.19 -9.60 -15.88
N PHE A 19 5.91 -9.24 -16.01
CA PHE A 19 4.83 -10.21 -16.12
C PHE A 19 3.67 -9.62 -16.92
N GLU A 20 2.86 -10.49 -17.49
CA GLU A 20 1.65 -10.13 -18.22
C GLU A 20 0.42 -10.63 -17.50
N PHE A 21 -0.69 -9.88 -17.61
CA PHE A 21 -1.97 -10.28 -17.05
C PHE A 21 -3.15 -9.68 -17.82
N GLY A 22 -4.30 -10.34 -17.73
CA GLY A 22 -5.55 -9.94 -18.40
C GLY A 22 -5.92 -10.84 -19.58
N GLU A 23 -7.21 -11.05 -19.78
CA GLU A 23 -7.72 -11.98 -20.81
C GLU A 23 -8.05 -11.27 -22.13
N LYS A 24 -8.83 -10.18 -22.08
CA LYS A 24 -9.26 -9.42 -23.27
C LYS A 24 -8.35 -8.25 -23.61
N VAL A 25 -7.71 -7.69 -22.60
CA VAL A 25 -6.71 -6.63 -22.72
C VAL A 25 -5.50 -7.12 -21.96
N ILE A 26 -4.47 -7.53 -22.68
CA ILE A 26 -3.21 -7.96 -22.08
C ILE A 26 -2.48 -6.71 -21.62
N LYS A 27 -2.14 -6.69 -20.34
CA LYS A 27 -1.30 -5.67 -19.71
C LYS A 27 0.06 -6.27 -19.43
N THR A 28 1.12 -5.57 -19.80
CA THR A 28 2.50 -5.91 -19.44
C THR A 28 2.94 -5.00 -18.31
N THR A 29 3.39 -5.57 -17.19
CA THR A 29 3.98 -4.81 -16.09
C THR A 29 5.46 -5.13 -15.98
N LYS A 30 6.28 -4.09 -15.92
CA LYS A 30 7.71 -4.15 -15.59
C LYS A 30 7.94 -3.52 -14.22
N MET A 31 8.63 -4.24 -13.35
CA MET A 31 9.02 -3.79 -12.03
C MET A 31 10.54 -3.69 -11.94
N ASN A 32 11.01 -2.50 -11.60
CA ASN A 32 12.42 -2.21 -11.37
C ASN A 32 12.63 -1.96 -9.89
N TYR A 33 13.36 -2.86 -9.25
CA TYR A 33 13.73 -2.77 -7.85
C TYR A 33 15.14 -2.21 -7.73
N ARG A 34 15.30 -1.25 -6.83
CA ARG A 34 16.59 -0.72 -6.39
C ARG A 34 16.62 -0.80 -4.87
N PHE A 35 17.61 -1.48 -4.31
CA PHE A 35 17.69 -1.63 -2.85
C PHE A 35 19.12 -1.60 -2.35
N ALA A 36 19.29 -1.19 -1.11
CA ALA A 36 20.59 -1.16 -0.43
C ALA A 36 20.38 -1.53 1.05
N ASN A 37 21.22 -2.42 1.57
CA ASN A 37 21.17 -2.82 2.97
C ASN A 37 22.19 -2.05 3.80
N ASN A 38 21.86 -1.85 5.07
CA ASN A 38 22.73 -1.24 6.06
C ASN A 38 23.25 0.15 5.63
N VAL A 39 22.33 1.01 5.20
CA VAL A 39 22.59 2.41 4.86
C VAL A 39 22.23 3.28 6.07
N ARG A 40 23.03 4.31 6.38
CA ARG A 40 22.68 5.27 7.43
C ARG A 40 21.44 6.06 7.04
N LEU A 41 20.51 6.23 7.98
CA LEU A 41 19.29 6.99 7.74
C LEU A 41 19.56 8.51 7.66
N HIS A 42 20.53 9.01 8.41
CA HIS A 42 20.93 10.42 8.47
C HIS A 42 22.45 10.57 8.78
N GLN A 43 22.97 11.79 8.74
CA GLN A 43 24.41 12.06 8.76
C GLN A 43 25.06 11.96 10.16
N ASP A 44 24.24 11.91 11.23
CA ASP A 44 24.76 11.91 12.60
C ASP A 44 25.46 10.59 12.96
N LYS A 45 26.36 10.68 13.95
CA LYS A 45 27.17 9.55 14.42
C LYS A 45 26.31 8.41 14.96
N ASP A 46 25.19 8.75 15.60
CA ASP A 46 24.26 7.80 16.22
C ASP A 46 23.12 7.37 15.27
N SER A 47 23.28 7.65 13.96
CA SER A 47 22.24 7.32 12.98
C SER A 47 22.01 5.81 12.88
N PRO A 48 20.74 5.35 12.95
CA PRO A 48 20.43 3.96 12.75
C PRO A 48 20.71 3.54 11.31
N PHE A 49 21.12 2.30 11.16
CA PHE A 49 21.25 1.66 9.86
C PHE A 49 19.93 1.01 9.46
N ILE A 50 19.54 1.23 8.21
CA ILE A 50 18.28 0.73 7.64
C ILE A 50 18.55 0.00 6.33
N ASN A 51 17.56 -0.76 5.88
CA ASN A 51 17.53 -1.27 4.51
C ASN A 51 16.54 -0.44 3.70
N PHE A 52 17.01 0.12 2.59
CA PHE A 52 16.23 0.99 1.73
C PHE A 52 15.77 0.24 0.48
N VAL A 53 14.51 0.45 0.10
CA VAL A 53 13.91 -0.10 -1.11
C VAL A 53 13.23 1.00 -1.92
N GLN A 54 13.49 0.99 -3.22
CA GLN A 54 12.74 1.71 -4.24
C GLN A 54 12.18 0.72 -5.26
N VAL A 55 10.94 0.94 -5.66
CA VAL A 55 10.26 0.16 -6.67
C VAL A 55 9.65 1.10 -7.69
N LYS A 56 10.01 0.92 -8.96
CA LYS A 56 9.36 1.56 -10.10
C LYS A 56 8.57 0.52 -10.86
N GLU A 57 7.26 0.72 -10.95
CA GLU A 57 6.32 -0.13 -11.66
C GLU A 57 5.83 0.62 -12.90
N VAL A 58 5.97 0.01 -14.06
CA VAL A 58 5.47 0.52 -15.33
C VAL A 58 4.52 -0.52 -15.90
N THR A 59 3.27 -0.16 -16.10
CA THR A 59 2.26 -1.03 -16.73
C THR A 59 1.81 -0.43 -18.05
N GLU A 60 1.89 -1.22 -19.12
CA GLU A 60 1.56 -0.82 -20.49
C GLU A 60 0.51 -1.77 -21.08
N TRP A 61 -0.42 -1.24 -21.87
CA TRP A 61 -1.44 -2.03 -22.56
C TRP A 61 -1.98 -1.29 -23.79
N ILE A 62 -2.69 -2.02 -24.66
CA ILE A 62 -3.44 -1.42 -25.76
C ILE A 62 -4.87 -1.11 -25.31
N GLY A 63 -5.23 0.17 -25.28
CA GLY A 63 -6.56 0.66 -24.92
C GLY A 63 -7.62 0.34 -25.96
N LYS A 64 -8.90 0.55 -25.59
CA LYS A 64 -10.08 0.21 -26.43
C LYS A 64 -10.09 0.84 -27.83
N LYS A 65 -9.33 1.92 -28.05
CA LYS A 65 -9.19 2.62 -29.34
C LYS A 65 -7.92 2.23 -30.11
N GLY A 66 -7.26 1.13 -29.73
CA GLY A 66 -6.00 0.69 -30.33
C GLY A 66 -4.80 1.57 -29.97
N ARG A 67 -4.93 2.48 -28.98
CA ARG A 67 -3.85 3.37 -28.56
C ARG A 67 -3.08 2.75 -27.39
N PRO A 68 -1.74 2.87 -27.35
CA PRO A 68 -0.97 2.45 -26.19
C PRO A 68 -1.32 3.34 -24.99
N GLU A 69 -1.57 2.70 -23.86
CA GLU A 69 -1.80 3.32 -22.56
C GLU A 69 -0.73 2.85 -21.58
N ARG A 70 -0.34 3.73 -20.67
CA ARG A 70 0.76 3.51 -19.73
C ARG A 70 0.46 4.14 -18.39
N ILE A 71 0.74 3.40 -17.32
CA ILE A 71 0.72 3.91 -15.94
C ILE A 71 2.09 3.64 -15.32
N GLU A 72 2.63 4.66 -14.68
CA GLU A 72 3.85 4.56 -13.89
C GLU A 72 3.56 4.82 -12.42
N ARG A 73 4.21 4.04 -11.56
CA ARG A 73 4.18 4.21 -10.11
C ARG A 73 5.59 4.09 -9.57
N ASN A 74 5.94 4.97 -8.66
CA ASN A 74 7.20 4.92 -7.93
C ASN A 74 6.90 4.95 -6.44
N PHE A 75 7.46 4.03 -5.68
CA PHE A 75 7.31 4.02 -4.24
C PHE A 75 8.62 3.58 -3.57
N THR A 76 8.86 4.13 -2.39
CA THR A 76 10.06 3.89 -1.60
C THR A 76 9.67 3.60 -0.17
N PHE A 77 10.41 2.70 0.47
CA PHE A 77 10.23 2.40 1.89
C PHE A 77 11.52 1.92 2.53
N ILE A 78 11.57 2.04 3.85
CA ILE A 78 12.63 1.49 4.70
C ILE A 78 12.11 0.25 5.42
N THR A 79 12.99 -0.69 5.73
CA THR A 79 12.65 -1.89 6.49
C THR A 79 13.85 -2.40 7.28
N ASP A 80 13.58 -3.02 8.42
CA ASP A 80 14.58 -3.75 9.21
C ASP A 80 14.83 -5.17 8.66
N ILE A 81 14.00 -5.62 7.72
CA ILE A 81 14.16 -6.91 7.06
C ILE A 81 15.31 -6.79 6.06
N LEU A 82 16.27 -7.72 6.13
CA LEU A 82 17.35 -7.80 5.16
C LEU A 82 16.79 -8.02 3.74
N VAL A 83 17.16 -7.13 2.81
CA VAL A 83 16.63 -7.16 1.45
C VAL A 83 17.55 -7.94 0.53
N THR A 84 17.00 -8.90 -0.20
CA THR A 84 17.72 -9.72 -1.17
C THR A 84 16.93 -9.80 -2.47
N LYS A 85 17.58 -10.21 -3.57
CA LYS A 85 16.89 -10.44 -4.84
C LYS A 85 15.75 -11.47 -4.73
N ASN A 86 15.82 -12.37 -3.74
CA ASN A 86 14.83 -13.43 -3.55
C ASN A 86 13.58 -12.95 -2.80
N ASN A 87 13.68 -11.94 -1.94
CA ASN A 87 12.55 -11.49 -1.11
C ASN A 87 11.98 -10.12 -1.53
N ILE A 88 12.69 -9.36 -2.37
CA ILE A 88 12.32 -7.98 -2.71
C ILE A 88 10.95 -7.88 -3.38
N ALA A 89 10.57 -8.83 -4.22
CA ALA A 89 9.25 -8.86 -4.85
C ALA A 89 8.12 -9.03 -3.80
N GLN A 90 8.33 -9.89 -2.80
CA GLN A 90 7.37 -10.08 -1.71
C GLN A 90 7.31 -8.86 -0.78
N LEU A 91 8.45 -8.27 -0.45
CA LEU A 91 8.51 -7.03 0.34
C LEU A 91 7.80 -5.88 -0.37
N ALA A 92 8.01 -5.72 -1.67
CA ALA A 92 7.31 -4.72 -2.48
C ALA A 92 5.79 -4.93 -2.47
N LYS A 93 5.32 -6.18 -2.56
CA LYS A 93 3.90 -6.51 -2.43
C LYS A 93 3.35 -6.11 -1.06
N GLY A 94 4.07 -6.40 0.03
CA GLY A 94 3.70 -5.99 1.38
C GLY A 94 3.63 -4.46 1.54
N GLY A 95 4.64 -3.75 1.03
CA GLY A 95 4.66 -2.28 1.00
C GLY A 95 3.48 -1.69 0.22
N ARG A 96 3.10 -2.32 -0.91
CA ARG A 96 1.93 -1.92 -1.70
C ARG A 96 0.63 -2.13 -0.95
N THR A 97 0.48 -3.22 -0.21
CA THR A 97 -0.68 -3.46 0.65
C THR A 97 -0.80 -2.38 1.73
N ARG A 98 0.29 -1.99 2.39
CA ARG A 98 0.28 -0.88 3.37
C ARG A 98 -0.20 0.42 2.74
N TRP A 99 0.33 0.78 1.56
CA TRP A 99 -0.12 1.97 0.83
C TRP A 99 -1.60 1.89 0.45
N LYS A 100 -2.09 0.72 0.04
CA LYS A 100 -3.50 0.51 -0.29
C LYS A 100 -4.38 0.73 0.95
N ILE A 101 -3.98 0.22 2.11
CA ILE A 101 -4.69 0.45 3.38
C ILE A 101 -4.74 1.94 3.72
N GLU A 102 -3.62 2.67 3.53
CA GLU A 102 -3.56 4.13 3.74
C GLU A 102 -4.48 4.91 2.79
N ASN A 103 -4.48 4.56 1.52
CA ASN A 103 -5.23 5.31 0.51
C ASN A 103 -6.71 4.96 0.43
N GLU A 104 -7.09 3.73 0.78
CA GLU A 104 -8.48 3.30 0.73
C GLU A 104 -9.08 3.33 2.13
N THR A 105 -8.61 2.45 3.03
CA THR A 105 -9.22 2.29 4.36
C THR A 105 -9.09 3.55 5.21
N PHE A 106 -7.88 4.10 5.38
CA PHE A 106 -7.71 5.29 6.22
C PHE A 106 -8.39 6.52 5.60
N ASN A 107 -8.31 6.70 4.28
CA ASN A 107 -9.03 7.78 3.61
C ASN A 107 -10.55 7.68 3.83
N THR A 108 -11.11 6.46 3.79
CA THR A 108 -12.52 6.21 4.10
C THR A 108 -12.86 6.55 5.54
N LEU A 109 -12.08 6.05 6.49
CA LEU A 109 -12.31 6.30 7.91
C LEU A 109 -12.21 7.80 8.25
N LYS A 110 -11.40 8.57 7.52
CA LYS A 110 -11.28 10.01 7.69
C LYS A 110 -12.41 10.78 7.02
N ASN A 111 -12.69 10.49 5.75
CA ASN A 111 -13.47 11.37 4.88
C ASN A 111 -14.90 10.88 4.58
N ARG A 112 -15.29 9.66 5.00
CA ARG A 112 -16.61 9.09 4.69
C ARG A 112 -17.49 8.88 5.92
N GLY A 113 -17.53 9.87 6.81
CA GLY A 113 -18.50 9.92 7.91
C GLY A 113 -18.10 9.18 9.19
N TYR A 114 -17.01 8.41 9.17
CA TYR A 114 -16.46 7.78 10.38
C TYR A 114 -15.61 8.75 11.22
N ASN A 115 -15.22 9.91 10.66
CA ASN A 115 -14.57 11.02 11.35
C ASN A 115 -13.36 10.59 12.20
N LEU A 116 -12.50 9.70 11.68
CA LEU A 116 -11.33 9.18 12.39
C LEU A 116 -10.39 10.28 12.92
N GLU A 117 -10.33 11.44 12.26
CA GLU A 117 -9.49 12.56 12.70
C GLU A 117 -10.14 13.40 13.82
N HIS A 118 -11.40 13.14 14.16
CA HIS A 118 -12.08 13.87 15.22
C HIS A 118 -11.50 13.50 16.58
N ASN A 119 -11.17 14.52 17.36
CA ASN A 119 -10.70 14.33 18.72
C ASN A 119 -11.90 14.02 19.63
N TYR A 120 -12.16 12.74 19.90
CA TYR A 120 -13.20 12.25 20.80
C TYR A 120 -12.88 12.46 22.30
N GLY A 121 -12.17 13.55 22.63
CA GLY A 121 -11.88 14.02 23.98
C GLY A 121 -10.62 13.39 24.60
N HIS A 122 -9.50 14.12 24.58
CA HIS A 122 -8.34 13.81 25.42
C HIS A 122 -8.58 14.30 26.86
N GLY A 123 -8.82 13.39 27.82
CA GLY A 123 -8.85 13.75 29.24
C GLY A 123 -9.63 12.79 30.14
N GLU A 124 -10.63 12.11 29.60
CA GLU A 124 -11.45 11.15 30.35
C GLU A 124 -10.91 9.73 30.18
N LYS A 125 -10.70 8.98 31.28
CA LYS A 125 -10.18 7.61 31.23
C LYS A 125 -11.07 6.75 30.33
N ASN A 126 -10.52 6.26 29.22
CA ASN A 126 -11.11 5.34 28.25
C ASN A 126 -12.18 5.90 27.28
N LEU A 127 -12.57 7.18 27.36
CA LEU A 127 -13.65 7.72 26.49
C LEU A 127 -13.25 7.71 25.01
N THR A 128 -12.07 8.24 24.68
CA THR A 128 -11.54 8.21 23.31
C THR A 128 -11.43 6.78 22.77
N HIS A 129 -11.01 5.85 23.62
CA HIS A 129 -10.85 4.44 23.23
C HIS A 129 -12.20 3.81 22.88
N ASN A 130 -13.23 4.04 23.69
CA ASN A 130 -14.57 3.51 23.43
C ASN A 130 -15.17 4.07 22.12
N PHE A 131 -14.97 5.36 21.83
CA PHE A 131 -15.45 5.96 20.58
C PHE A 131 -14.70 5.42 19.35
N ILE A 132 -13.38 5.29 19.43
CA ILE A 132 -12.60 4.67 18.35
C ILE A 132 -13.04 3.23 18.11
N MET A 133 -13.25 2.44 19.18
CA MET A 133 -13.73 1.06 19.06
C MET A 133 -15.14 0.98 18.47
N SER A 134 -16.04 1.89 18.85
CA SER A 134 -17.40 1.96 18.30
C SER A 134 -17.38 2.34 16.81
N MET A 135 -16.52 3.27 16.42
CA MET A 135 -16.31 3.65 15.03
C MET A 135 -15.78 2.48 14.19
N PHE A 136 -14.77 1.74 14.69
CA PHE A 136 -14.28 0.55 14.00
C PHE A 136 -15.32 -0.57 13.92
N LEU A 137 -16.15 -0.73 14.95
CA LEU A 137 -17.26 -1.69 14.93
C LEU A 137 -18.31 -1.32 13.87
N ALA A 138 -18.68 -0.03 13.79
CA ALA A 138 -19.58 0.45 12.75
C ALA A 138 -18.99 0.21 11.35
N PHE A 139 -17.72 0.55 11.15
CA PHE A 139 -17.01 0.27 9.90
C PHE A 139 -17.01 -1.23 9.55
N LEU A 140 -16.75 -2.11 10.53
CA LEU A 140 -16.79 -3.56 10.32
C LEU A 140 -18.19 -4.04 9.91
N VAL A 141 -19.24 -3.54 10.55
CA VAL A 141 -20.63 -3.89 10.19
C VAL A 141 -20.92 -3.47 8.75
N ASP A 142 -20.52 -2.27 8.34
CA ASP A 142 -20.71 -1.79 6.97
C ASP A 142 -19.93 -2.64 5.95
N GLN A 143 -18.69 -3.04 6.27
CA GLN A 143 -17.91 -3.96 5.43
C GLN A 143 -18.57 -5.34 5.31
N ILE A 144 -19.15 -5.87 6.39
CA ILE A 144 -19.91 -7.13 6.36
C ILE A 144 -21.16 -6.98 5.49
N GLN A 145 -21.88 -5.87 5.59
CA GLN A 145 -23.06 -5.60 4.76
C GLN A 145 -22.70 -5.49 3.27
N GLU A 146 -21.58 -4.83 2.95
CA GLU A 146 -21.07 -4.70 1.58
C GLU A 146 -20.77 -6.07 0.95
N ILE A 147 -20.20 -6.99 1.73
CA ILE A 147 -19.85 -8.34 1.26
C ILE A 147 -21.07 -9.26 1.19
N SER A 148 -21.97 -9.20 2.17
CA SER A 148 -23.03 -10.20 2.36
C SER A 148 -24.40 -9.80 1.80
N CYS A 149 -24.70 -8.51 1.66
CA CYS A 149 -26.03 -8.03 1.31
C CYS A 149 -26.09 -7.50 -0.13
N TYR A 150 -26.72 -8.28 -1.02
CA TYR A 150 -26.91 -7.92 -2.42
C TYR A 150 -27.66 -6.58 -2.60
N THR A 151 -28.70 -6.34 -1.80
CA THR A 151 -29.48 -5.10 -1.86
C THR A 151 -28.63 -3.89 -1.46
N PHE A 152 -27.85 -4.03 -0.40
CA PHE A 152 -26.94 -2.98 0.07
C PHE A 152 -25.87 -2.68 -0.99
N LYS A 153 -25.27 -3.71 -1.59
CA LYS A 153 -24.32 -3.56 -2.70
C LYS A 153 -24.93 -2.82 -3.89
N LYS A 154 -26.15 -3.16 -4.31
CA LYS A 154 -26.87 -2.43 -5.37
C LYS A 154 -27.17 -0.99 -5.04
N LEU A 155 -27.47 -0.69 -3.77
CA LEU A 155 -27.68 0.68 -3.31
C LEU A 155 -26.37 1.47 -3.34
N ILE A 156 -25.27 0.89 -2.85
CA ILE A 156 -23.93 1.46 -2.98
C ILE A 156 -23.62 1.72 -4.46
N GLU A 157 -23.75 0.74 -5.36
CA GLU A 157 -23.48 0.94 -6.79
C GLU A 157 -24.34 2.06 -7.42
N LYS A 158 -25.58 2.23 -6.96
CA LYS A 158 -26.51 3.25 -7.47
C LYS A 158 -26.22 4.66 -6.92
N TYR A 159 -25.85 4.77 -5.65
CA TYR A 159 -25.68 6.06 -4.96
C TYR A 159 -24.20 6.49 -4.84
N GLU A 160 -23.24 5.57 -4.90
CA GLU A 160 -21.78 5.80 -4.94
C GLU A 160 -21.22 6.01 -6.36
N GLN A 161 -22.05 6.16 -7.41
CA GLN A 161 -21.58 6.71 -8.70
C GLN A 161 -20.92 8.10 -8.58
N LYS A 162 -20.86 8.67 -7.37
CA LYS A 162 -20.07 9.86 -7.05
C LYS A 162 -18.71 9.65 -6.35
N ILE A 163 -18.27 8.46 -5.92
CA ILE A 163 -16.86 8.05 -5.66
C ILE A 163 -16.91 6.61 -5.05
N PRO A 164 -16.31 5.57 -5.66
CA PRO A 164 -16.33 4.20 -5.12
C PRO A 164 -15.45 4.05 -3.86
N LEU A 165 -15.92 3.30 -2.87
CA LEU A 165 -15.21 2.99 -1.61
C LEU A 165 -13.99 2.08 -1.78
N VAL A 166 -14.02 1.17 -2.76
CA VAL A 166 -12.92 0.24 -3.04
C VAL A 166 -12.91 -0.09 -4.53
N GLU A 167 -12.43 0.82 -5.38
CA GLU A 167 -12.09 0.44 -6.77
C GLU A 167 -11.31 1.56 -7.48
N LYS A 168 -9.97 1.55 -7.37
CA LYS A 168 -9.01 1.86 -8.46
C LYS A 168 -7.63 1.25 -8.11
N ALA A 169 -7.49 -0.06 -8.31
CA ALA A 169 -6.19 -0.73 -8.38
C ALA A 169 -5.66 -0.72 -9.82
#